data_AF-A0A9X9A1Y1-F1
#
_entry.id   AF-A0A9X9A1Y1-F1
#
_cell.length_a   1.000
_cell.length_b   1.000
_cell.length_c   1.000
_cell.angle_alpha   90.00
_cell.angle_beta   90.00
_cell.angle_gamma   90.00
#
_symmetry.space_group_name_H-M   'P 1'
#
loop_
_entity.id
_entity.type
_entity.pdbx_description
1 polymer ?
#
loop_
_entity_poly.entity_id
_entity_poly.type
_entity_poly.pdbx_seq_one_letter_code
_entity_poly.pdbx_strand_id
1 'polypeptide(L)'
;MQHIIAFYVCVGKSYMVIYNTQKQCIFESEINHSKPNFEELRKRIDQLMNENKKSPHIVYEATGVYSRQIERFMQDNKFEYFLLDPLEAKLK
;
A
#
# COMPACT_ATOMS: atom_id res chain seq x y z
N MET A 1 -0.84 17.27 -3.87
CA MET A 1 -0.56 16.08 -3.03
C MET A 1 -0.91 14.84 -3.83
N GLN A 2 -0.36 13.67 -3.48
CA GLN A 2 -0.62 12.39 -4.15
C GLN A 2 -1.64 11.57 -3.33
N HIS A 3 -2.22 10.53 -3.93
CA HIS A 3 -2.93 9.52 -3.13
C HIS A 3 -1.97 8.84 -2.17
N ILE A 4 -2.47 8.38 -1.03
CA ILE A 4 -1.68 7.58 -0.08
C ILE A 4 -2.34 6.20 0.00
N ILE A 5 -1.54 5.15 -0.16
CA ILE A 5 -1.97 3.77 0.07
C ILE A 5 -1.21 3.26 1.29
N ALA A 6 -1.92 3.03 2.38
CA ALA A 6 -1.35 2.52 3.61
C ALA A 6 -1.69 1.04 3.77
N PHE A 7 -0.70 0.21 4.08
CA PHE A 7 -0.90 -1.18 4.43
C PHE A 7 -0.50 -1.46 5.87
N TYR A 8 -1.37 -2.10 6.62
CA TYR A 8 -1.02 -2.83 7.83
C TYR A 8 -0.78 -4.29 7.46
N VAL A 9 0.47 -4.74 7.57
CA VAL A 9 0.91 -6.02 7.00
C VAL A 9 0.94 -7.12 8.07
N CYS A 10 0.17 -8.18 7.82
CA CYS A 10 0.16 -9.41 8.59
C CYS A 10 0.70 -10.59 7.76
N VAL A 11 0.80 -11.76 8.39
CA VAL A 11 1.15 -13.00 7.69
C VAL A 11 0.05 -13.38 6.70
N GLY A 12 0.38 -13.42 5.41
CA GLY A 12 -0.51 -13.91 4.35
C GLY A 12 -1.64 -12.98 3.94
N LYS A 13 -1.82 -11.86 4.64
CA LYS A 13 -2.80 -10.82 4.31
C LYS A 13 -2.37 -9.45 4.83
N SER A 14 -2.90 -8.40 4.22
CA SER A 14 -2.73 -7.04 4.68
C SER A 14 -4.08 -6.34 4.74
N TYR A 15 -4.22 -5.41 5.66
CA TYR A 15 -5.29 -4.43 5.61
C TYR A 15 -4.78 -3.20 4.87
N MET A 16 -5.61 -2.62 3.99
CA MET A 16 -5.24 -1.56 3.08
C MET A 16 -6.26 -0.41 3.16
N VAL A 17 -5.74 0.81 3.24
CA VAL A 17 -6.53 2.04 3.19
C VAL A 17 -5.98 2.97 2.11
N ILE A 18 -6.86 3.58 1.32
CA ILE A 18 -6.49 4.59 0.32
C ILE A 18 -7.05 5.95 0.76
N TYR A 19 -6.15 6.92 0.88
CA TYR A 19 -6.50 8.32 1.11
C TYR A 19 -6.39 9.12 -0.18
N ASN A 20 -7.34 10.02 -0.41
CA ASN A 20 -7.25 10.98 -1.50
C ASN A 20 -6.29 12.13 -1.20
N THR A 21 -6.13 13.04 -2.14
CA THR A 21 -5.25 14.22 -2.02
C THR A 21 -5.68 15.19 -0.92
N GLN A 22 -6.92 15.08 -0.44
CA GLN A 22 -7.48 15.82 0.70
C GLN A 22 -7.39 15.04 2.02
N LYS A 23 -6.66 13.92 2.04
CA LYS A 23 -6.50 13.01 3.19
C LYS A 23 -7.81 12.35 3.66
N GLN A 24 -8.82 12.28 2.80
CA GLN A 24 -10.06 11.56 3.10
C GLN A 24 -9.89 10.09 2.74
N CYS A 25 -10.36 9.20 3.60
CA CYS A 25 -10.45 7.78 3.29
C CYS A 25 -11.48 7.58 2.17
N ILE A 26 -11.04 7.03 1.03
CA ILE A 26 -11.91 6.76 -0.12
C ILE A 26 -12.08 5.26 -0.38
N PHE A 27 -11.23 4.43 0.22
CA PHE A 27 -11.31 2.98 0.08
C PHE A 27 -10.61 2.29 1.23
N GLU A 28 -11.18 1.17 1.65
CA GLU A 28 -10.67 0.34 2.74
C GLU A 28 -11.00 -1.13 2.46
N SER A 29 -10.01 -2.02 2.53
CA SER A 29 -10.23 -3.47 2.42
C SER A 29 -9.08 -4.30 2.95
N GLU A 30 -9.33 -5.60 3.12
CA GLU A 30 -8.27 -6.60 3.25
C GLU A 30 -7.81 -7.09 1.86
N ILE A 31 -6.52 -7.45 1.78
CA ILE A 31 -5.91 -8.08 0.61
C ILE A 31 -5.15 -9.33 1.05
N ASN A 32 -5.46 -10.48 0.44
CA ASN A 32 -4.66 -11.68 0.63
C ASN A 32 -3.37 -11.60 -0.19
N HIS A 33 -2.27 -12.12 0.32
CA HIS A 33 -1.00 -12.20 -0.41
C HIS A 33 -1.05 -13.32 -1.45
N SER A 34 -1.87 -13.12 -2.47
CA SER A 34 -2.08 -14.06 -3.56
C SER A 34 -1.92 -13.34 -4.90
N LYS A 35 -1.56 -14.09 -5.94
CA LYS A 35 -1.43 -13.55 -7.31
C LYS A 35 -2.69 -12.80 -7.79
N PRO A 36 -3.92 -13.35 -7.72
CA PRO A 36 -5.10 -12.64 -8.22
C PRO A 36 -5.38 -11.36 -7.42
N ASN A 37 -5.13 -11.36 -6.11
CA ASN A 37 -5.28 -10.17 -5.29
C ASN A 37 -4.24 -9.08 -5.64
N PHE A 38 -3.00 -9.47 -5.93
CA PHE A 38 -1.96 -8.54 -6.37
C PHE A 38 -2.20 -8.00 -7.78
N GLU A 39 -2.77 -8.78 -8.69
CA GLU A 39 -3.21 -8.29 -10.00
C GLU A 39 -4.31 -7.22 -9.85
N GLU A 40 -5.26 -7.42 -8.94
CA GLU A 40 -6.30 -6.43 -8.66
C GLU A 40 -5.73 -5.17 -8.00
N LEU A 41 -4.79 -5.33 -7.05
CA LEU A 41 -4.08 -4.19 -6.46
C LEU A 41 -3.34 -3.37 -7.51
N ARG A 42 -2.64 -4.03 -8.46
CA ARG A 42 -1.95 -3.35 -9.55
C ARG A 42 -2.92 -2.50 -10.39
N LYS A 43 -4.03 -3.09 -10.85
CA LYS A 43 -5.05 -2.36 -11.62
C LYS A 43 -5.54 -1.12 -10.87
N ARG A 44 -5.69 -1.23 -9.55
CA ARG A 44 -6.11 -0.11 -8.70
C ARG A 44 -5.06 0.98 -8.62
N ILE A 45 -3.78 0.63 -8.45
CA ILE A 45 -2.68 1.61 -8.49
C ILE A 45 -2.62 2.31 -9.84
N ASP A 46 -2.76 1.55 -10.94
CA ASP A 46 -2.78 2.10 -12.30
C ASP A 46 -3.96 3.07 -12.50
N GLN A 47 -5.14 2.75 -11.97
CA GLN A 47 -6.30 3.64 -12.00
C GLN A 47 -6.03 4.97 -11.27
N LEU A 48 -5.49 4.91 -10.04
CA LEU A 48 -5.14 6.10 -9.26
C LEU A 48 -4.09 6.97 -9.97
N MET A 49 -3.12 6.33 -10.63
CA MET A 49 -2.11 7.01 -11.43
C MET A 49 -2.70 7.75 -12.62
N ASN A 50 -3.67 7.13 -13.31
CA ASN A 50 -4.35 7.73 -14.45
C ASN A 50 -5.23 8.93 -14.05
N GLU A 51 -5.91 8.83 -12.90
CA GLU A 51 -6.77 9.90 -12.37
C GLU A 51 -5.97 11.14 -11.98
N ASN A 52 -4.83 10.97 -11.29
CA ASN A 52 -4.07 12.09 -10.72
C ASN A 52 -2.76 12.43 -11.45
N LYS A 53 -2.42 11.70 -12.53
CA LYS A 53 -1.15 11.81 -13.28
C LYS A 53 0.10 11.73 -12.39
N LYS A 54 -0.01 11.07 -11.23
CA LYS A 54 1.05 10.92 -10.23
C LYS A 54 0.95 9.54 -9.60
N SER A 55 2.10 8.94 -9.30
CA SER A 55 2.17 7.74 -8.46
C SER A 55 1.50 8.01 -7.11
N PRO A 56 0.82 7.04 -6.49
CA PRO A 56 0.50 7.13 -5.08
C PRO A 56 1.78 7.01 -4.23
N HIS A 57 1.75 7.59 -3.03
CA HIS A 57 2.70 7.26 -1.97
C HIS A 57 2.23 5.98 -1.28
N ILE A 58 3.08 4.96 -1.30
CA ILE A 58 2.77 3.67 -0.70
C ILE A 58 3.54 3.54 0.62
N VAL A 59 2.85 3.20 1.70
CA VAL A 59 3.44 3.05 3.04
C VAL A 59 3.04 1.72 3.68
N TYR A 60 3.97 1.06 4.35
CA TYR A 60 3.75 -0.19 5.08
C TYR A 60 4.01 0.01 6.55
N GLU A 61 3.11 -0.49 7.39
CA GLU A 61 3.41 -0.85 8.77
C GLU A 61 3.56 -2.37 8.83
N ALA A 62 4.75 -2.84 9.16
CA ALA A 62 5.03 -4.28 9.29
C ALA A 62 6.01 -4.52 10.44
N THR A 63 5.88 -5.68 11.09
CA THR A 63 6.88 -6.16 12.06
C THR A 63 7.67 -7.31 11.44
N GLY A 64 9.00 -7.17 11.42
CA GLY A 64 9.90 -8.23 10.93
C GLY A 64 9.74 -8.54 9.44
N VAL A 65 9.66 -9.83 9.08
CA VAL A 65 9.81 -10.31 7.69
C VAL A 65 8.49 -10.40 6.91
N TYR A 66 7.37 -10.00 7.49
CA TYR A 66 6.04 -10.21 6.90
C TYR A 66 5.75 -9.31 5.69
N SER A 67 6.50 -8.22 5.53
CA SER A 67 6.44 -7.34 4.35
C SER A 67 7.03 -7.95 3.08
N ARG A 68 7.85 -8.99 3.16
CA ARG A 68 8.61 -9.50 2.00
C ARG A 68 7.77 -9.80 0.75
N GLN A 69 6.56 -10.34 0.92
CA GLN A 69 5.70 -10.65 -0.24
C GLN A 69 5.16 -9.39 -0.92
N ILE A 70 4.70 -8.41 -0.15
CA ILE A 70 4.19 -7.15 -0.69
C ILE A 70 5.34 -6.29 -1.25
N GLU A 71 6.50 -6.30 -0.60
CA GLU A 71 7.72 -5.63 -1.07
C GLU A 71 8.17 -6.19 -2.43
N ARG A 72 8.21 -7.53 -2.59
CA ARG A 72 8.54 -8.15 -3.88
C ARG A 72 7.56 -7.72 -4.98
N PHE A 73 6.26 -7.77 -4.70
CA PHE A 73 5.24 -7.28 -5.64
C PHE A 73 5.52 -5.83 -6.06
N MET A 74 5.94 -4.98 -5.13
CA MET A 74 6.15 -3.56 -5.40
C MET A 74 7.44 -3.32 -6.18
N GLN A 75 8.51 -4.05 -5.85
CA GLN A 75 9.76 -4.06 -6.60
C GLN A 75 9.56 -4.56 -8.04
N ASP A 76 8.84 -5.67 -8.22
CA ASP A 76 8.56 -6.27 -9.54
C ASP A 76 7.76 -5.30 -10.44
N ASN A 77 6.91 -4.47 -9.84
CA ASN A 77 6.10 -3.48 -10.56
C ASN A 77 6.70 -2.06 -10.51
N LYS A 78 7.90 -1.88 -9.94
CA LYS A 78 8.63 -0.61 -9.83
C LYS A 78 7.85 0.49 -9.10
N PHE A 79 7.07 0.11 -8.10
CA PHE A 79 6.40 1.06 -7.22
C PHE A 79 7.33 1.47 -6.07
N GLU A 80 7.44 2.78 -5.85
CA GLU A 80 8.13 3.33 -4.69
C GLU A 80 7.29 3.13 -3.43
N TYR A 81 7.93 2.71 -2.34
CA TYR A 81 7.26 2.47 -1.06
C TYR A 81 8.16 2.84 0.12
N PHE A 82 7.53 3.09 1.26
CA PHE A 82 8.20 3.37 2.53
C PHE A 82 7.74 2.37 3.58
N LEU A 83 8.69 1.76 4.28
CA LEU A 83 8.42 0.96 5.47
C LEU A 83 8.47 1.89 6.69
N LEU A 84 7.36 2.00 7.41
CA LEU A 84 7.27 2.72 8.66
C LEU A 84 7.71 1.80 9.79
N ASP A 85 8.62 2.28 10.63
CA ASP A 85 8.89 1.61 11.89
C ASP A 85 7.65 1.74 12.81
N PRO A 86 7.16 0.64 13.42
CA PRO A 86 5.99 0.69 14.29
C PRO A 86 6.15 1.62 15.52
N LEU A 87 7.39 1.94 15.93
CA LEU A 87 7.66 2.92 16.98
C LEU A 87 7.57 4.35 16.43
N GLU A 88 8.01 4.58 15.18
CA GLU A 88 7.88 5.88 14.52
C GLU A 88 6.41 6.22 14.21
N ALA A 89 5.59 5.23 13.83
CA ALA A 89 4.17 5.42 13.56
C ALA A 89 3.35 5.87 14.79
N LYS A 90 3.87 5.65 16.00
CA LYS A 90 3.22 6.01 17.28
C LYS A 90 3.63 7.37 17.83
N LEU A 91 4.56 8.07 17.19
CA LEU A 91 4.96 9.41 17.63
C LEU A 91 3.80 10.39 17.40
N LYS A 92 3.25 10.88 18.51
CA LYS A 92 2.21 11.93 18.59
C LYS A 92 2.80 13.32 18.45
#